data_AF-A0A534WZZ3-F1
#
_entry.id   AF-A0A534WZZ3-F1
#
_cell.length_a   1.000
_cell.length_b   1.000
_cell.length_c   1.000
_cell.angle_alpha   90.00
_cell.angle_beta   90.00
_cell.angle_gamma   90.00
#
_symmetry.space_group_name_H-M   'P 1'
#
loop_
_entity.id
_entity.type
_entity.pdbx_description
1 polymer ?
#
loop_
_entity_poly.entity_id
_entity_poly.type
_entity_poly.pdbx_seq_one_letter_code
_entity_poly.pdbx_strand_id
1 'polypeptide(L)'
;MISLRMVGTEVSALGAAALSIPLRFVVERDRFDPGSPYPTPVVLVHGLFGDPTNFLLLRRYLAGHGMRNFAAFSYPPRFDYQRLAPRLGDLIDTICLATGAPEVDLVGHSLGGLIARYLVEMPRPSRVRRLVTLGAPYFATPLPPEELAIFAAGDPFIPPPHPIYGPHSAARQRGGRVVVVPECGHWGLLIHPTVLREAATFLAFPGSTLELAEAPLALDAAS
;
A
#
# COMPACT_ATOMS: atom_id res chain seq x y z
N MET A 1 14.31 -18.99 11.21
CA MET A 1 15.73 -18.70 10.90
C MET A 1 15.73 -17.49 9.97
N ILE A 2 16.52 -16.46 10.26
CA ILE A 2 16.64 -15.27 9.43
C ILE A 2 17.44 -15.65 8.17
N SER A 3 16.84 -15.50 6.98
CA SER A 3 17.46 -15.82 5.69
C SER A 3 18.37 -14.67 5.24
N LEU A 4 19.53 -14.98 4.63
CA LEU A 4 20.45 -13.97 4.10
C LEU A 4 19.78 -13.08 3.03
N ARG A 5 18.84 -13.67 2.27
CA ARG A 5 18.02 -12.95 1.28
C ARG A 5 17.10 -11.90 1.94
N MET A 6 16.51 -12.24 3.08
CA MET A 6 15.63 -11.33 3.83
C MET A 6 16.42 -10.13 4.38
N VAL A 7 17.61 -10.37 4.93
CA VAL A 7 18.50 -9.28 5.37
C VAL A 7 18.88 -8.39 4.20
N GLY A 8 19.23 -8.99 3.06
CA GLY A 8 19.56 -8.25 1.84
C GLY A 8 18.42 -7.37 1.34
N THR A 9 17.17 -7.86 1.34
CA THR A 9 16.01 -7.08 0.89
C THR A 9 15.66 -5.95 1.85
N GLU A 10 15.77 -6.16 3.16
CA GLU A 10 15.56 -5.09 4.15
C GLU A 10 16.60 -3.98 4.04
N VAL A 11 17.89 -4.34 3.94
CA VAL A 11 18.98 -3.37 3.74
C VAL A 11 18.78 -2.60 2.43
N SER A 12 18.38 -3.30 1.36
CA SER A 12 18.09 -2.67 0.07
C SER A 12 16.88 -1.72 0.15
N ALA A 13 15.81 -2.11 0.85
CA ALA A 13 14.62 -1.28 1.02
C ALA A 13 14.94 0.00 1.81
N LEU A 14 15.68 -0.11 2.90
CA LEU A 14 16.13 1.03 3.69
C LEU A 14 17.08 1.94 2.90
N GLY A 15 18.02 1.34 2.16
CA GLY A 15 18.93 2.09 1.29
C GLY A 15 18.20 2.84 0.19
N ALA A 16 17.24 2.19 -0.50
CA ALA A 16 16.41 2.81 -1.53
C ALA A 16 15.56 3.96 -0.97
N ALA A 17 14.94 3.77 0.21
CA ALA A 17 14.15 4.81 0.86
C ALA A 17 15.01 6.02 1.24
N ALA A 18 16.22 5.80 1.78
CA ALA A 18 17.13 6.88 2.14
C ALA A 18 17.61 7.67 0.90
N LEU A 19 17.97 6.94 -0.17
CA LEU A 19 18.40 7.54 -1.44
C LEU A 19 17.27 8.30 -2.16
N SER A 20 16.01 7.95 -1.90
CA SER A 20 14.87 8.61 -2.53
C SER A 20 14.42 9.89 -1.84
N ILE A 21 14.87 10.20 -0.62
CA ILE A 21 14.45 11.39 0.13
C ILE A 21 14.57 12.70 -0.67
N PRO A 22 15.65 12.95 -1.46
CA PRO A 22 15.73 14.16 -2.28
C PRO A 22 14.60 14.28 -3.31
N LEU A 23 14.03 13.15 -3.76
CA LEU A 23 12.92 13.11 -4.71
C LEU A 23 11.57 13.49 -4.08
N ARG A 24 11.49 13.65 -2.75
CA ARG A 24 10.24 14.05 -2.06
C ARG A 24 9.65 15.32 -2.64
N PHE A 25 10.48 16.30 -3.01
CA PHE A 25 10.01 17.56 -3.59
C PHE A 25 9.40 17.39 -4.99
N VAL A 26 9.78 16.33 -5.71
CA VAL A 26 9.16 15.98 -6.99
C VAL A 26 7.84 15.25 -6.73
N VAL A 27 7.86 14.27 -5.81
CA VAL A 27 6.68 13.48 -5.42
C VAL A 27 5.57 14.33 -4.78
N GLU A 28 5.91 15.31 -3.95
CA GLU A 28 4.96 16.24 -3.33
C GLU A 28 4.39 17.27 -4.32
N ARG A 29 5.14 17.55 -5.40
CA ARG A 29 4.68 18.42 -6.50
C ARG A 29 3.78 17.67 -7.49
N ASP A 30 3.95 16.36 -7.59
CA ASP A 30 3.03 15.43 -8.25
C ASP A 30 1.71 15.39 -7.47
N ARG A 31 0.91 16.43 -7.66
CA ARG A 31 -0.51 16.41 -7.29
C ARG A 31 -1.22 15.50 -8.28
N PHE A 32 -2.20 14.76 -7.80
CA PHE A 32 -3.11 13.93 -8.61
C PHE A 32 -3.50 14.65 -9.92
N ASP A 33 -3.64 13.89 -11.01
CA ASP A 33 -4.02 14.40 -12.32
C ASP A 33 -5.55 14.42 -12.46
N PRO A 34 -6.20 15.61 -12.50
CA PRO A 34 -7.66 15.71 -12.68
C PRO A 34 -8.13 15.26 -14.06
N GLY A 35 -7.25 15.22 -15.06
CA GLY A 35 -7.56 14.82 -16.44
C GLY A 35 -7.24 13.34 -16.74
N SER A 36 -6.75 12.58 -15.76
CA SER A 36 -6.39 11.18 -15.95
C SER A 36 -7.60 10.35 -16.38
N PRO A 37 -7.51 9.56 -17.47
CA PRO A 37 -8.59 8.69 -17.91
C PRO A 37 -8.82 7.50 -16.96
N TYR A 38 -7.87 7.23 -16.05
CA TYR A 38 -8.05 6.22 -15.02
C TYR A 38 -8.98 6.76 -13.91
N PRO A 39 -10.12 6.10 -13.64
CA PRO A 39 -11.24 6.74 -12.93
C PRO A 39 -11.09 6.81 -11.40
N THR A 40 -10.12 6.10 -10.81
CA THR A 40 -9.94 6.05 -9.34
C THR A 40 -8.53 6.49 -8.95
N PRO A 41 -8.37 7.62 -8.24
CA PRO A 41 -7.09 8.05 -7.67
C PRO A 41 -6.60 7.07 -6.59
N VAL A 42 -5.28 6.85 -6.52
CA VAL A 42 -4.63 6.02 -5.49
C VAL A 42 -3.93 6.91 -4.47
N VAL A 43 -4.36 6.85 -3.22
CA VAL A 43 -3.80 7.62 -2.11
C VAL A 43 -2.86 6.75 -1.28
N LEU A 44 -1.62 7.21 -1.14
CA LEU A 44 -0.53 6.50 -0.49
C LEU A 44 -0.27 7.06 0.90
N VAL A 45 -0.23 6.19 1.91
CA VAL A 45 -0.12 6.58 3.32
C VAL A 45 1.11 5.91 3.94
N HIS A 46 2.16 6.69 4.17
CA HIS A 46 3.42 6.18 4.71
C HIS A 46 3.31 5.80 6.18
N GLY A 47 4.27 5.00 6.67
CA GLY A 47 4.37 4.62 8.09
C GLY A 47 5.05 5.69 8.96
N LEU A 48 5.31 5.34 10.22
CA LEU A 48 6.07 6.20 11.14
C LEU A 48 7.49 6.44 10.60
N PHE A 49 7.96 7.70 10.67
CA PHE A 49 9.23 8.14 10.06
C PHE A 49 9.33 7.89 8.55
N GLY A 50 8.22 7.55 7.89
CA GLY A 50 8.15 7.35 6.46
C GLY A 50 8.05 8.66 5.69
N ASP A 51 8.11 8.52 4.37
CA ASP A 51 8.01 9.60 3.40
C ASP A 51 7.21 9.09 2.18
N PRO A 52 6.51 9.95 1.44
CA PRO A 52 5.85 9.56 0.19
C PRO A 52 6.73 8.79 -0.80
N THR A 53 8.05 9.03 -0.79
CA THR A 53 9.01 8.37 -1.65
C THR A 53 9.17 6.88 -1.37
N ASN A 54 8.75 6.40 -0.19
CA ASN A 54 8.72 4.97 0.14
C ASN A 54 7.93 4.13 -0.86
N PHE A 55 6.94 4.75 -1.53
CA PHE A 55 6.09 4.08 -2.49
C PHE A 55 6.54 4.26 -3.96
N LEU A 56 7.73 4.80 -4.24
CA LEU A 56 8.17 5.07 -5.62
C LEU A 56 8.10 3.83 -6.51
N LEU A 57 8.54 2.67 -6.01
CA LEU A 57 8.50 1.44 -6.80
C LEU A 57 7.08 0.97 -7.04
N LEU A 58 6.20 1.06 -6.03
CA LEU A 58 4.78 0.77 -6.18
C LEU A 58 4.12 1.72 -7.18
N ARG A 59 4.35 3.02 -7.08
CA ARG A 59 3.84 4.02 -8.02
C ARG A 59 4.26 3.70 -9.45
N ARG A 60 5.55 3.42 -9.66
CA ARG A 60 6.09 3.05 -10.98
C ARG A 60 5.43 1.78 -11.51
N TYR A 61 5.27 0.76 -10.65
CA TYR A 61 4.65 -0.51 -11.01
C TYR A 61 3.18 -0.29 -11.42
N LEU A 62 2.39 0.40 -10.60
CA LEU A 62 0.99 0.71 -10.86
C LEU A 62 0.81 1.59 -12.11
N ALA A 63 1.68 2.59 -12.33
CA ALA A 63 1.67 3.43 -13.53
C ALA A 63 1.93 2.63 -14.82
N GLY A 64 2.81 1.63 -14.75
CA GLY A 64 3.05 0.67 -15.83
C GLY A 64 1.81 -0.16 -16.18
N HIS A 65 0.88 -0.33 -15.23
CA HIS A 65 -0.39 -1.03 -15.39
C HIS A 65 -1.59 -0.07 -15.60
N GLY A 66 -1.32 1.18 -15.98
CA GLY A 66 -2.36 2.15 -16.35
C GLY A 66 -2.92 2.99 -15.20
N MET A 67 -2.61 2.66 -13.95
CA MET A 67 -2.99 3.47 -12.78
C MET A 67 -2.02 4.63 -12.64
N ARG A 68 -2.35 5.81 -13.18
CA ARG A 68 -1.41 6.94 -13.25
C ARG A 68 -1.71 8.08 -12.29
N ASN A 69 -2.84 8.01 -11.59
CA ASN A 69 -3.29 9.07 -10.71
C ASN A 69 -2.97 8.76 -9.24
N PHE A 70 -1.96 9.42 -8.69
CA PHE A 70 -1.50 9.20 -7.32
C PHE A 70 -1.56 10.47 -6.48
N ALA A 71 -1.86 10.30 -5.20
CA ALA A 71 -1.63 11.30 -4.17
C ALA A 71 -0.93 10.66 -2.97
N ALA A 72 -0.26 11.47 -2.15
CA ALA A 72 0.34 11.02 -0.91
C ALA A 72 -0.22 11.79 0.28
N PHE A 73 -0.45 11.10 1.39
CA PHE A 73 -0.78 11.71 2.66
C PHE A 73 0.48 11.83 3.52
N SER A 74 1.03 13.04 3.58
CA SER A 74 2.20 13.34 4.41
C SER A 74 1.79 13.86 5.79
N TYR A 75 2.43 13.34 6.84
CA TYR A 75 2.16 13.76 8.22
C TYR A 75 3.44 13.68 9.09
N PRO A 76 3.56 14.51 10.14
CA PRO A 76 4.72 14.48 11.04
C PRO A 76 4.79 13.14 11.81
N PRO A 77 5.96 12.73 12.32
CA PRO A 77 6.12 11.44 13.00
C PRO A 77 5.41 11.43 14.36
N ARG A 78 4.15 10.99 14.37
CA ARG A 78 3.29 10.87 15.55
C ARG A 78 2.39 9.64 15.43
N PHE A 79 2.00 9.08 16.58
CA PHE A 79 1.31 7.78 16.67
C PHE A 79 -0.21 7.88 16.81
N ASP A 80 -0.76 9.07 16.96
CA ASP A 80 -2.18 9.31 17.21
C ASP A 80 -3.00 9.25 15.91
N TYR A 81 -3.10 8.02 15.39
CA TYR A 81 -3.83 7.68 14.18
C TYR A 81 -5.28 8.18 14.22
N GLN A 82 -5.91 8.27 15.40
CA GLN A 82 -7.27 8.79 15.57
C GLN A 82 -7.40 10.27 15.18
N ARG A 83 -6.33 11.07 15.28
CA ARG A 83 -6.31 12.47 14.80
C ARG A 83 -5.84 12.60 13.36
N LEU A 84 -5.09 11.62 12.86
CA LEU A 84 -4.59 11.58 11.49
C LEU A 84 -5.66 11.10 10.50
N ALA A 85 -6.49 10.13 10.89
CA ALA A 85 -7.52 9.57 10.02
C ALA A 85 -8.58 10.59 9.56
N PRO A 86 -9.10 11.51 10.40
CA PRO A 86 -9.95 12.60 9.94
C PRO A 86 -9.29 13.44 8.84
N ARG A 87 -8.02 13.82 9.05
CA ARG A 87 -7.23 14.61 8.09
C ARG A 87 -6.99 13.86 6.77
N LEU A 88 -6.79 12.55 6.83
CA LEU A 88 -6.71 11.70 5.64
C LEU A 88 -8.03 11.77 4.86
N GLY A 89 -9.17 11.70 5.54
CA GLY A 89 -10.45 11.84 4.84
C GLY A 89 -10.68 13.24 4.27
N ASP A 90 -10.24 14.31 4.92
CA ASP A 90 -10.31 15.67 4.34
C ASP A 90 -9.50 15.78 3.03
N LEU A 91 -8.34 15.10 2.97
CA LEU A 91 -7.55 14.98 1.74
C LEU A 91 -8.32 14.20 0.68
N ILE A 92 -8.93 13.08 1.03
CA ILE A 92 -9.72 12.26 0.09
C ILE A 92 -10.90 13.05 -0.46
N ASP A 93 -11.63 13.79 0.37
CA ASP A 93 -12.72 14.65 -0.06
C ASP A 93 -12.22 15.73 -1.04
N THR A 94 -11.05 16.32 -0.77
CA THR A 94 -10.40 17.29 -1.67
C THR A 94 -10.04 16.66 -3.02
N ILE A 95 -9.51 15.43 -3.02
CA ILE A 95 -9.14 14.70 -4.25
C ILE A 95 -10.39 14.36 -5.06
N CYS A 96 -11.43 13.81 -4.42
CA CYS A 96 -12.69 13.48 -5.07
C CYS A 96 -13.37 14.72 -5.66
N LEU A 97 -13.35 15.84 -4.95
CA LEU A 97 -13.90 17.11 -5.45
C LEU A 97 -13.15 17.61 -6.68
N ALA A 98 -11.81 17.53 -6.67
CA ALA A 98 -10.99 18.07 -7.74
C ALA A 98 -10.90 17.17 -8.98
N THR A 99 -11.01 15.86 -8.82
CA THR A 99 -11.00 14.88 -9.93
C THR A 99 -12.39 14.55 -10.45
N GLY A 100 -13.45 14.83 -9.67
CA GLY A 100 -14.79 14.32 -9.93
C GLY A 100 -14.96 12.83 -9.65
N ALA A 101 -13.93 12.14 -9.16
CA ALA A 101 -14.02 10.73 -8.80
C ALA A 101 -14.95 10.56 -7.58
N PRO A 102 -15.83 9.54 -7.56
CA PRO A 102 -16.71 9.30 -6.41
C PRO A 102 -15.94 8.75 -5.20
N GLU A 103 -14.83 8.06 -5.45
CA GLU A 103 -14.06 7.29 -4.48
C GLU A 103 -12.57 7.22 -4.86
N VAL A 104 -11.73 6.83 -3.90
CA VAL A 104 -10.30 6.58 -4.07
C VAL A 104 -9.93 5.16 -3.65
N ASP A 105 -8.76 4.69 -4.08
CA ASP A 105 -8.10 3.54 -3.47
C ASP A 105 -7.06 4.02 -2.45
N LEU A 106 -6.86 3.24 -1.39
CA LEU A 106 -5.84 3.50 -0.38
C LEU A 106 -4.79 2.41 -0.37
N VAL A 107 -3.52 2.81 -0.26
CA VAL A 107 -2.42 1.90 0.11
C VAL A 107 -1.69 2.49 1.31
N GLY A 108 -1.69 1.75 2.42
CA GLY A 108 -1.04 2.18 3.66
C GLY A 108 0.02 1.20 4.14
N HIS A 109 1.21 1.71 4.47
CA HIS A 109 2.29 0.91 5.06
C HIS A 109 2.37 1.14 6.57
N SER A 110 2.51 0.06 7.34
CA SER A 110 2.70 0.14 8.79
C SER A 110 1.63 1.00 9.47
N LEU A 111 2.03 2.03 10.22
CA LEU A 111 1.13 3.03 10.81
C LEU A 111 0.17 3.68 9.79
N GLY A 112 0.60 3.90 8.55
CA GLY A 112 -0.25 4.45 7.49
C GLY A 112 -1.42 3.54 7.12
N GLY A 113 -1.20 2.22 7.14
CA GLY A 113 -2.27 1.24 6.98
C GLY A 113 -3.26 1.25 8.14
N LEU A 114 -2.78 1.44 9.38
CA LEU A 114 -3.66 1.61 10.54
C LEU A 114 -4.51 2.88 10.45
N ILE A 115 -3.91 4.00 10.02
CA ILE A 115 -4.63 5.27 9.81
C ILE A 115 -5.74 5.08 8.76
N ALA A 116 -5.40 4.48 7.62
CA ALA A 116 -6.34 4.21 6.54
C ALA A 116 -7.46 3.25 6.97
N ARG A 117 -7.13 2.18 7.69
CA ARG A 117 -8.12 1.23 8.22
C ARG A 117 -9.06 1.91 9.21
N TYR A 118 -8.51 2.68 10.16
CA TYR A 118 -9.33 3.40 11.14
C TYR A 118 -10.27 4.39 10.45
N LEU A 119 -9.82 5.09 9.40
CA LEU A 119 -10.67 5.96 8.59
C LEU A 119 -11.88 5.20 8.00
N VAL A 120 -11.67 4.01 7.45
CA VAL A 120 -12.74 3.18 6.85
C VAL A 120 -13.73 2.68 7.89
N GLU A 121 -13.29 2.46 9.14
CA GLU A 121 -14.14 2.01 10.25
C GLU A 121 -14.92 3.15 10.94
N MET A 122 -14.59 4.42 10.66
CA MET A 122 -15.32 5.56 11.22
C MET A 122 -16.78 5.57 10.75
N PRO A 123 -17.73 6.09 11.55
CA PRO A 123 -19.15 6.19 11.20
C PRO A 123 -19.42 7.34 10.21
N ARG A 124 -18.74 7.32 9.06
CA ARG A 124 -18.92 8.26 7.96
C ARG A 124 -18.63 7.57 6.62
N PRO A 125 -19.22 8.05 5.51
CA PRO A 125 -18.81 7.59 4.19
C PRO A 125 -17.33 7.90 3.96
N SER A 126 -16.49 6.88 3.82
CA SER A 126 -15.04 7.04 3.69
C SER A 126 -14.61 7.46 2.29
N ARG A 127 -15.48 7.32 1.27
CA ARG A 127 -15.15 7.44 -0.16
C ARG A 127 -13.96 6.56 -0.56
N VAL A 128 -13.80 5.41 0.11
CA VAL A 128 -12.73 4.44 -0.18
C VAL A 128 -13.34 3.24 -0.89
N ARG A 129 -12.86 2.98 -2.10
CA ARG A 129 -13.26 1.82 -2.91
C ARG A 129 -12.57 0.55 -2.44
N ARG A 130 -11.25 0.63 -2.27
CA ARG A 130 -10.39 -0.48 -1.86
C ARG A 130 -9.28 -0.01 -0.94
N LEU A 131 -8.92 -0.87 0.02
CA LEU A 131 -7.84 -0.65 0.95
C LEU A 131 -6.80 -1.77 0.84
N VAL A 132 -5.55 -1.41 0.56
CA VAL A 132 -4.40 -2.29 0.67
C VAL A 132 -3.58 -1.88 1.88
N THR A 133 -3.31 -2.80 2.78
CA THR A 133 -2.43 -2.55 3.93
C THR A 133 -1.18 -3.41 3.85
N LEU A 134 -0.02 -2.82 4.15
CA LEU A 134 1.29 -3.46 4.10
C LEU A 134 1.89 -3.47 5.51
N GLY A 135 1.86 -4.61 6.18
CA GLY A 135 2.43 -4.78 7.53
C GLY A 135 1.81 -3.84 8.55
N ALA A 136 0.49 -3.62 8.48
CA ALA A 136 -0.19 -2.68 9.34
C ALA A 136 -0.57 -3.32 10.70
N PRO A 137 -0.37 -2.62 11.83
CA PRO A 137 -0.59 -3.17 13.17
C PRO A 137 -2.06 -3.16 13.57
N TYR A 138 -2.88 -4.00 12.95
CA TYR A 138 -4.23 -4.29 13.42
C TYR A 138 -4.55 -5.78 13.32
N PHE A 139 -5.36 -6.24 14.26
CA PHE A 139 -5.91 -7.59 14.25
C PHE A 139 -7.42 -7.47 14.08
N ALA A 140 -7.88 -7.38 12.83
CA ALA A 140 -9.30 -7.29 12.50
C ALA A 140 -9.77 -8.58 11.83
N THR A 141 -10.86 -9.15 12.35
CA THR A 141 -11.52 -10.32 11.77
C THR A 141 -13.04 -10.16 11.89
N PRO A 142 -13.82 -10.37 10.81
CA PRO A 142 -13.39 -10.56 9.42
C PRO A 142 -12.98 -9.23 8.75
N LEU A 143 -12.07 -9.30 7.76
CA LEU A 143 -11.82 -8.16 6.87
C LEU A 143 -13.01 -7.97 5.92
N PRO A 144 -13.37 -6.73 5.55
CA PRO A 144 -14.38 -6.49 4.53
C PRO A 144 -13.84 -6.86 3.13
N PRO A 145 -14.70 -7.25 2.17
CA PRO A 145 -14.29 -7.64 0.80
C PRO A 145 -13.41 -6.63 0.08
N GLU A 146 -13.55 -5.34 0.42
CA GLU A 146 -12.83 -4.20 -0.15
C GLU A 146 -11.39 -4.07 0.39
N GLU A 147 -10.95 -4.98 1.25
CA GLU A 147 -9.63 -4.93 1.87
C GLU A 147 -8.71 -6.10 1.51
N LEU A 148 -7.45 -5.76 1.24
CA LEU A 148 -6.32 -6.67 1.11
C LEU A 148 -5.25 -6.32 2.16
N ALA A 149 -4.99 -7.22 3.09
CA ALA A 149 -3.91 -7.07 4.06
C ALA A 149 -2.72 -7.97 3.71
N ILE A 150 -1.54 -7.37 3.57
CA ILE A 150 -0.31 -8.07 3.18
C ILE A 150 0.69 -7.98 4.33
N PHE A 151 1.11 -9.13 4.85
CA PHE A 151 2.07 -9.23 5.95
C PHE A 151 3.38 -9.87 5.47
N ALA A 152 4.48 -9.48 6.09
CA ALA A 152 5.78 -10.10 5.88
C ALA A 152 5.97 -11.26 6.86
N ALA A 153 6.36 -12.45 6.36
CA ALA A 153 6.57 -13.61 7.23
C ALA A 153 7.71 -13.41 8.24
N GLY A 154 8.69 -12.58 7.89
CA GLY A 154 9.85 -12.24 8.73
C GLY A 154 9.76 -10.85 9.36
N ASP A 155 8.57 -10.24 9.43
CA ASP A 155 8.39 -8.93 10.05
C ASP A 155 8.71 -8.98 11.55
N PRO A 156 9.73 -8.25 12.04
CA PRO A 156 10.12 -8.27 13.45
C PRO A 156 9.23 -7.39 14.33
N PHE A 157 8.37 -6.56 13.74
CA PHE A 157 7.53 -5.60 14.45
C PHE A 157 6.07 -6.05 14.46
N ILE A 158 5.56 -6.41 13.28
CA ILE A 158 4.15 -6.73 13.06
C ILE A 158 4.04 -8.18 12.60
N PRO A 159 3.93 -9.14 13.55
CA PRO A 159 3.86 -10.54 13.17
C PRO A 159 2.63 -10.82 12.31
N PRO A 160 2.74 -11.67 11.28
CA PRO A 160 1.58 -12.06 10.47
C PRO A 160 0.54 -12.79 11.33
N PRO A 161 -0.75 -12.72 10.98
CA PRO A 161 -1.78 -13.45 11.70
C PRO A 161 -1.52 -14.97 11.65
N HIS A 162 -1.64 -15.64 12.80
CA HIS A 162 -1.34 -17.07 12.92
C HIS A 162 -2.27 -17.91 12.02
N PRO A 163 -1.81 -18.92 11.26
CA PRO A 163 -2.64 -19.66 10.30
C PRO A 163 -3.93 -20.27 10.88
N ILE A 164 -3.91 -20.68 12.16
CA ILE A 164 -5.05 -21.27 12.87
C ILE A 164 -6.05 -20.20 13.37
N TYR A 165 -5.57 -19.01 13.75
CA TYR A 165 -6.39 -17.93 14.29
C TYR A 165 -6.59 -16.78 13.29
N GLY A 166 -6.00 -16.94 12.11
CA GLY A 166 -5.97 -15.98 11.03
C GLY A 166 -7.06 -16.30 9.98
N PRO A 167 -7.28 -15.38 9.05
CA PRO A 167 -8.38 -15.43 8.09
C PRO A 167 -8.30 -16.57 7.05
N HIS A 168 -7.33 -17.49 7.18
CA HIS A 168 -7.18 -18.68 6.34
C HIS A 168 -7.95 -19.92 6.82
N SER A 169 -8.67 -19.85 7.96
CA SER A 169 -9.61 -20.94 8.29
C SER A 169 -10.66 -21.01 7.18
N ALA A 170 -10.70 -22.15 6.48
CA ALA A 170 -11.31 -22.38 5.17
C ALA A 170 -12.85 -22.15 5.06
N ALA A 171 -13.47 -21.48 6.04
CA ALA A 171 -14.92 -21.41 6.19
C ALA A 171 -15.59 -20.09 5.72
N ARG A 172 -14.87 -19.02 5.34
CA ARG A 172 -15.52 -17.77 4.90
C ARG A 172 -14.79 -17.04 3.76
N GLN A 173 -14.99 -17.48 2.52
CA GLN A 173 -14.59 -16.78 1.28
C GLN A 173 -15.43 -15.51 0.97
N ARG A 174 -16.09 -14.89 1.97
CA ARG A 174 -16.94 -13.69 1.77
C ARG A 174 -16.34 -12.41 2.35
N GLY A 175 -15.08 -12.44 2.79
CA GLY A 175 -14.37 -11.30 3.39
C GLY A 175 -13.13 -10.90 2.59
N GLY A 176 -12.46 -9.85 3.06
CA GLY A 176 -11.20 -9.36 2.52
C GLY A 176 -10.10 -10.41 2.51
N ARG A 177 -9.06 -10.15 1.73
CA ARG A 177 -7.96 -11.09 1.48
C ARG A 177 -6.79 -10.80 2.40
N VAL A 178 -6.15 -11.86 2.89
CA VAL A 178 -4.85 -11.76 3.58
C VAL A 178 -3.81 -12.55 2.83
N VAL A 179 -2.64 -11.93 2.67
CA VAL A 179 -1.48 -12.53 2.02
C VAL A 179 -0.30 -12.42 2.98
N VAL A 180 0.41 -13.54 3.18
CA VAL A 180 1.66 -13.56 3.94
C VAL A 180 2.80 -13.85 2.96
N VAL A 181 3.74 -12.92 2.85
CA VAL A 181 4.86 -13.01 1.91
C VAL A 181 6.05 -13.69 2.59
N PRO A 182 6.47 -14.89 2.14
CA PRO A 182 7.63 -15.58 2.69
C PRO A 182 8.91 -14.80 2.40
N GLU A 183 9.93 -14.97 3.24
CA GLU A 183 11.25 -14.34 3.09
C GLU A 183 11.25 -12.80 2.97
N CYS A 184 10.16 -12.15 3.39
CA CYS A 184 10.02 -10.70 3.38
C CYS A 184 10.09 -10.16 4.81
N GLY A 185 10.78 -9.03 4.99
CA GLY A 185 10.76 -8.20 6.20
C GLY A 185 9.79 -7.02 6.09
N HIS A 186 9.70 -6.20 7.14
CA HIS A 186 8.76 -5.08 7.24
C HIS A 186 8.95 -4.03 6.14
N TRP A 187 10.21 -3.66 5.89
CA TRP A 187 10.55 -2.68 4.85
C TRP A 187 10.58 -3.31 3.46
N GLY A 188 10.88 -4.60 3.38
CA GLY A 188 10.80 -5.38 2.14
C GLY A 188 9.42 -5.31 1.49
N LEU A 189 8.34 -5.16 2.27
CA LEU A 189 6.98 -5.05 1.74
C LEU A 189 6.80 -3.92 0.72
N LEU A 190 7.55 -2.82 0.84
CA LEU A 190 7.43 -1.67 -0.07
C LEU A 190 8.00 -1.93 -1.46
N ILE A 191 8.87 -2.93 -1.59
CA ILE A 191 9.60 -3.22 -2.83
C ILE A 191 9.44 -4.66 -3.34
N HIS A 192 8.87 -5.55 -2.54
CA HIS A 192 8.83 -6.96 -2.86
C HIS A 192 7.90 -7.25 -4.07
N PRO A 193 8.37 -7.95 -5.13
CA PRO A 193 7.59 -8.14 -6.36
C PRO A 193 6.20 -8.73 -6.16
N THR A 194 6.06 -9.71 -5.27
CA THR A 194 4.75 -10.29 -4.93
C THR A 194 3.80 -9.25 -4.35
N VAL A 195 4.29 -8.33 -3.51
CA VAL A 195 3.46 -7.27 -2.92
C VAL A 195 2.98 -6.31 -4.01
N LEU A 196 3.87 -5.91 -4.91
CA LEU A 196 3.53 -5.05 -6.05
C LEU A 196 2.44 -5.68 -6.94
N ARG A 197 2.58 -6.97 -7.26
CA ARG A 197 1.61 -7.74 -8.06
C ARG A 197 0.26 -7.88 -7.37
N GLU A 198 0.24 -8.26 -6.10
CA GLU A 198 -1.01 -8.43 -5.34
C GLU A 198 -1.75 -7.10 -5.19
N ALA A 199 -1.03 -6.02 -4.86
CA ALA A 199 -1.61 -4.68 -4.80
C ALA A 199 -2.19 -4.26 -6.15
N ALA A 200 -1.45 -4.39 -7.25
CA ALA A 200 -1.93 -4.03 -8.59
C ALA A 200 -3.16 -4.85 -9.00
N THR A 201 -3.13 -6.16 -8.77
CA THR A 201 -4.24 -7.06 -9.10
C THR A 201 -5.49 -6.70 -8.31
N PHE A 202 -5.33 -6.39 -7.02
CA PHE A 202 -6.45 -6.02 -6.16
C PHE A 202 -7.03 -4.66 -6.51
N LEU A 203 -6.20 -3.68 -6.90
CA LEU A 203 -6.65 -2.34 -7.29
C LEU A 203 -7.21 -2.28 -8.72
N ALA A 204 -6.96 -3.27 -9.57
CA ALA A 204 -7.44 -3.30 -10.95
C ALA A 204 -8.96 -3.47 -11.06
N PHE A 205 -9.57 -2.83 -12.06
CA PHE A 205 -11.01 -2.94 -12.30
C PHE A 205 -11.39 -4.33 -12.86
N PRO A 206 -12.57 -4.86 -12.51
CA PRO A 206 -13.12 -6.03 -13.19
C PRO A 206 -13.18 -5.78 -14.71
N GLY A 207 -12.52 -6.63 -15.51
CA GLY A 207 -12.46 -6.49 -16.97
C GLY A 207 -11.28 -5.68 -17.50
N SER A 208 -10.45 -5.08 -16.65
CA SER A 208 -9.11 -4.64 -17.07
C SER A 208 -8.22 -5.87 -17.19
N THR A 209 -7.90 -6.28 -18.42
CA THR A 209 -6.88 -7.30 -18.66
C THR A 209 -5.53 -6.69 -18.27
N LEU A 210 -5.09 -6.93 -17.04
CA LEU A 210 -3.67 -6.79 -16.71
C LEU A 210 -2.97 -7.89 -17.50
N GLU A 211 -2.45 -7.58 -18.68
CA GLU A 211 -1.41 -8.42 -19.27
C GLU A 211 -0.22 -8.35 -18.30
N LEU A 212 -0.13 -9.35 -17.43
CA LEU A 212 1.00 -9.59 -16.54
C LEU A 212 2.18 -10.01 -17.41
N ALA A 213 2.74 -9.08 -18.18
CA ALA A 213 4.04 -9.26 -18.79
C ALA A 213 5.04 -9.30 -17.63
N GLU A 214 5.62 -10.47 -17.38
CA GLU A 214 6.82 -10.61 -16.58
C GLU A 214 7.93 -9.81 -17.26
N ALA A 215 8.01 -8.51 -16.95
CA ALA A 215 9.15 -7.71 -17.36
C ALA A 215 10.36 -8.26 -16.60
N PRO A 216 11.38 -8.79 -17.30
CA PRO A 216 12.59 -9.21 -16.63
C PRO A 216 13.20 -7.99 -15.94
N LEU A 217 13.47 -8.12 -14.64
CA LEU A 217 14.32 -7.18 -13.92
C LEU A 217 15.63 -7.07 -14.70
N ALA A 218 15.84 -5.92 -15.35
CA ALA A 218 17.10 -5.61 -16.01
C ALA A 218 18.20 -5.47 -14.95
N LEU A 219 18.78 -6.61 -14.58
CA LEU A 219 19.94 -6.78 -13.72
C LEU A 219 20.81 -7.91 -14.30
N ASP A 220 20.97 -7.94 -15.62
CA ASP A 220 21.95 -8.78 -16.31
C ASP A 220 22.51 -7.98 -17.51
N ALA A 221 23.34 -6.99 -17.20
CA ALA A 221 24.22 -6.32 -18.17
C ALA A 221 25.42 -5.72 -17.43
N ALA A 222 26.17 -6.59 -16.75
CA ALA A 222 27.54 -6.34 -16.31
C ALA A 222 28.23 -7.70 -16.10
N SER A 223 28.66 -8.31 -17.20
CA SER A 223 29.65 -9.40 -17.25
C SER A 223 30.27 -9.40 -18.64
#